data_AF-A0A3P1ZVE8-F1
#
_entry.id   AF-A0A3P1ZVE8-F1
#
_cell.length_a   1.000
_cell.length_b   1.000
_cell.length_c   1.000
_cell.angle_alpha   90.00
_cell.angle_beta   90.00
_cell.angle_gamma   90.00
#
_symmetry.space_group_name_H-M   'P 1'
#
loop_
_entity.id
_entity.type
_entity.pdbx_description
1 polymer ?
#
loop_
_entity_poly.entity_id
_entity_poly.type
_entity_poly.pdbx_seq_one_letter_code
_entity_poly.pdbx_strand_id
1 'polypeptide(L)'
;DDTEQQPVMYNGDTGKAAAYTSTGSLEQWQQQVCRYAAGNSRLCLAIGTALAAPLLALLHEPNGGFHLYGDSSDGKTTAAKVALSVWGEAETLKMSWRGTDLGFSNAALARNDGLLVLDEIGEANPRTISKTAYSVINGKSKLQGAKDGGNRQ
;
A
#
# COMPACT_ATOMS: atom_id res chain seq x y z
N ASP A 1 -27.81 -11.71 -23.03
CA ASP A 1 -28.15 -10.95 -21.83
C ASP A 1 -27.01 -9.96 -21.64
N ASP A 2 -27.14 -8.81 -22.31
CA ASP A 2 -26.15 -7.74 -22.30
C ASP A 2 -26.27 -7.01 -20.97
N THR A 3 -25.45 -7.39 -19.99
CA THR A 3 -25.26 -6.54 -18.82
C THR A 3 -24.55 -5.27 -19.29
N GLU A 4 -25.33 -4.21 -19.53
CA GLU A 4 -24.83 -2.84 -19.68
C GLU A 4 -23.85 -2.55 -18.54
N GLN A 5 -22.55 -2.49 -18.86
CA GLN A 5 -21.55 -2.06 -17.90
C GLN A 5 -21.83 -0.61 -17.57
N GLN A 6 -22.40 -0.36 -16.39
CA GLN A 6 -22.58 1.00 -15.89
C GLN A 6 -21.22 1.70 -15.88
N PRO A 7 -21.12 2.94 -16.39
CA PRO A 7 -19.86 3.66 -16.39
C PRO A 7 -19.39 3.88 -14.94
N VAL A 8 -18.34 3.18 -14.55
CA VAL A 8 -17.68 3.36 -13.24
C VAL A 8 -16.87 4.64 -13.30
N MET A 9 -17.41 5.71 -12.69
CA MET A 9 -16.69 6.97 -12.52
C MET A 9 -15.74 6.88 -11.32
N TYR A 10 -14.51 6.40 -11.55
CA TYR A 10 -13.45 6.44 -10.54
C TYR A 10 -12.79 7.82 -10.52
N ASN A 11 -12.93 8.54 -9.41
CA ASN A 11 -12.32 9.85 -9.16
C ASN A 11 -11.14 9.71 -8.17
N GLY A 12 -10.11 8.97 -8.55
CA GLY A 12 -8.88 8.81 -7.77
C GLY A 12 -7.64 8.76 -8.67
N ASP A 13 -6.46 8.74 -8.07
CA ASP A 13 -5.21 8.59 -8.82
C ASP A 13 -5.15 7.17 -9.43
N THR A 14 -5.02 7.10 -10.75
CA THR A 14 -4.86 5.87 -11.54
C THR A 14 -3.45 5.67 -12.06
N GLY A 15 -2.50 6.55 -11.71
CA GLY A 15 -1.14 6.54 -12.26
C GLY A 15 -0.36 5.25 -12.01
N LYS A 16 -0.76 4.46 -11.00
CA LYS A 16 -0.20 3.13 -10.69
C LYS A 16 -1.13 1.96 -11.02
N ALA A 17 -2.28 2.19 -11.65
CA ALA A 17 -3.24 1.12 -11.96
C ALA A 17 -2.61 0.01 -12.82
N ALA A 18 -1.79 0.39 -13.82
CA ALA A 18 -1.10 -0.55 -14.69
C ALA A 18 -0.08 -1.45 -13.96
N ALA A 19 0.34 -1.08 -12.74
CA ALA A 19 1.25 -1.88 -11.95
C ALA A 19 0.56 -3.06 -11.24
N TYR A 20 -0.77 -3.02 -11.06
CA TYR A 20 -1.56 -4.16 -10.58
C TYR A 20 -1.82 -5.13 -11.73
N THR A 21 -0.75 -5.83 -12.12
CA THR A 21 -0.76 -6.78 -13.23
C THR A 21 -0.14 -8.09 -12.79
N SER A 22 -0.59 -9.19 -13.41
CA SER A 22 0.06 -10.49 -13.25
C SER A 22 1.23 -10.60 -14.23
N THR A 23 2.35 -11.15 -13.78
CA THR A 23 3.50 -11.47 -14.64
C THR A 23 4.09 -12.82 -14.22
N GLY A 24 4.31 -13.71 -15.19
CA GLY A 24 4.72 -15.09 -14.93
C GLY A 24 3.57 -15.97 -14.45
N SER A 25 3.90 -17.07 -13.77
CA SER A 25 2.93 -18.00 -13.18
C SER A 25 3.00 -18.03 -11.65
N LEU A 26 1.92 -18.51 -11.00
CA LEU A 26 1.89 -18.69 -9.56
C LEU A 26 2.99 -19.65 -9.08
N GLU A 27 3.24 -20.73 -9.81
CA GLU A 27 4.29 -21.71 -9.50
C GLU A 27 5.67 -21.04 -9.54
N GLN A 28 5.92 -20.19 -10.54
CA GLN A 28 7.15 -19.42 -10.62
C GLN A 28 7.29 -18.48 -9.42
N TRP A 29 6.23 -17.76 -9.04
CA TRP A 29 6.26 -16.89 -7.85
C TRP A 29 6.49 -17.70 -6.57
N GLN A 30 5.87 -18.86 -6.42
CA GLN A 30 6.09 -19.74 -5.28
C GLN A 30 7.55 -20.22 -5.20
N GLN A 31 8.11 -20.64 -6.34
CA GLN A 31 9.47 -21.17 -6.43
C GLN A 31 10.56 -20.09 -6.33
N GLN A 32 10.31 -18.86 -6.79
CA GLN A 32 11.32 -17.81 -6.85
C GLN A 32 11.19 -16.78 -5.73
N VAL A 33 10.01 -16.68 -5.10
CA VAL A 33 9.72 -15.69 -4.03
C VAL A 33 9.32 -16.40 -2.74
N CYS A 34 8.22 -17.15 -2.73
CA CYS A 34 7.68 -17.70 -1.47
C CYS A 34 8.54 -18.74 -0.80
N ARG A 35 9.33 -19.52 -1.56
CA ARG A 35 10.18 -20.57 -0.97
C ARG A 35 11.09 -20.03 0.14
N TYR A 36 11.49 -18.76 0.05
CA TYR A 36 12.37 -18.11 1.02
C TYR A 36 11.64 -17.66 2.29
N ALA A 37 10.30 -17.66 2.30
CA ALA A 37 9.51 -17.36 3.49
C ALA A 37 9.55 -18.51 4.51
N ALA A 38 9.79 -19.76 4.08
CA ALA A 38 9.92 -20.89 4.98
C ALA A 38 11.06 -20.66 5.99
N GLY A 39 10.71 -20.60 7.29
CA GLY A 39 11.67 -20.29 8.37
C GLY A 39 12.08 -18.82 8.49
N ASN A 40 11.56 -17.93 7.63
CA ASN A 40 11.88 -16.50 7.65
C ASN A 40 10.68 -15.66 8.10
N SER A 41 10.68 -15.27 9.38
CA SER A 41 9.58 -14.50 9.98
C SER A 41 9.30 -13.16 9.30
N ARG A 42 10.32 -12.48 8.74
CA ARG A 42 10.15 -11.18 8.08
C ARG A 42 9.42 -11.32 6.75
N LEU A 43 9.79 -12.33 5.96
CA LEU A 43 9.12 -12.59 4.68
C LEU A 43 7.71 -13.15 4.89
N CYS A 44 7.49 -14.00 5.90
CA CYS A 44 6.14 -14.42 6.30
C CYS A 44 5.27 -13.23 6.69
N LEU A 45 5.80 -12.31 7.52
CA LEU A 45 5.08 -11.09 7.90
C LEU A 45 4.77 -10.22 6.67
N ALA A 46 5.73 -10.05 5.77
CA ALA A 46 5.55 -9.25 4.55
C ALA A 46 4.42 -9.79 3.66
N ILE A 47 4.44 -11.09 3.35
CA ILE A 47 3.41 -11.75 2.53
C ILE A 47 2.06 -11.72 3.24
N GLY A 48 2.03 -12.08 4.53
CA GLY A 48 0.80 -12.08 5.33
C GLY A 48 0.16 -10.70 5.43
N THR A 49 0.94 -9.65 5.61
CA THR A 49 0.44 -8.26 5.66
C THR A 49 -0.17 -7.85 4.32
N ALA A 50 0.48 -8.20 3.21
CA ALA A 50 -0.06 -7.90 1.88
C ALA A 50 -1.40 -8.59 1.64
N LEU A 51 -1.52 -9.87 2.01
CA LEU A 51 -2.76 -10.65 1.86
C LEU A 51 -3.87 -10.16 2.81
N ALA A 52 -3.50 -9.73 4.03
CA ALA A 52 -4.46 -9.27 5.03
C ALA A 52 -5.06 -7.89 4.72
N ALA A 53 -4.29 -7.00 4.08
CA ALA A 53 -4.68 -5.60 3.85
C ALA A 53 -6.12 -5.43 3.29
N PRO A 54 -6.52 -6.04 2.15
CA PRO A 54 -7.86 -5.87 1.60
C PRO A 54 -8.96 -6.53 2.44
N LEU A 55 -8.61 -7.42 3.39
CA LEU A 55 -9.57 -8.12 4.23
C LEU A 55 -9.98 -7.31 5.46
N LEU A 56 -9.16 -6.35 5.91
CA LEU A 56 -9.43 -5.60 7.14
C LEU A 56 -10.77 -4.87 7.08
N ALA A 57 -11.05 -4.18 5.97
CA ALA A 57 -12.32 -3.48 5.77
C ALA A 57 -13.52 -4.44 5.72
N LEU A 58 -13.37 -5.60 5.07
CA LEU A 58 -14.41 -6.62 4.94
C LEU A 58 -14.74 -7.30 6.27
N LEU A 59 -13.74 -7.44 7.14
CA LEU A 59 -13.88 -8.05 8.46
C LEU A 59 -14.19 -7.03 9.56
N HIS A 60 -14.31 -5.74 9.21
CA HIS A 60 -14.47 -4.64 10.15
C HIS A 60 -13.35 -4.56 11.21
N GLU A 61 -12.15 -4.98 10.83
CA GLU A 61 -10.96 -4.89 11.67
C GLU A 61 -10.29 -3.51 11.51
N PRO A 62 -9.63 -2.99 12.56
CA PRO A 62 -8.93 -1.73 12.46
C PRO A 62 -7.73 -1.83 11.51
N ASN A 63 -7.49 -0.74 10.78
CA ASN A 63 -6.28 -0.57 10.00
C ASN A 63 -5.02 -0.57 10.88
N GLY A 64 -3.89 -0.93 10.29
CA GLY A 64 -2.61 -0.95 10.99
C GLY A 64 -1.43 -1.03 10.03
N GLY A 65 -0.25 -1.29 10.58
CA GLY A 65 0.96 -1.47 9.79
C GLY A 65 2.16 -1.88 10.63
N PHE A 66 3.24 -2.21 9.94
CA PHE A 66 4.49 -2.64 10.55
C PHE A 66 5.64 -1.76 10.10
N HIS A 67 6.56 -1.46 11.02
CA HIS A 67 7.82 -0.83 10.70
C HIS A 67 8.94 -1.87 10.82
N LEU A 68 9.49 -2.30 9.68
CA LEU A 68 10.69 -3.14 9.66
C LEU A 68 11.92 -2.26 9.92
N TYR A 69 12.49 -2.38 11.12
CA TYR A 69 13.66 -1.63 11.56
C TYR A 69 14.90 -2.53 11.65
N GLY A 70 16.06 -1.99 11.30
CA GLY A 70 17.34 -2.69 11.28
C GLY A 70 18.38 -1.90 10.49
N ASP A 71 19.62 -2.40 10.46
CA ASP A 71 20.74 -1.76 9.79
C ASP A 71 20.59 -1.78 8.27
N SER A 72 21.33 -0.91 7.59
CA SER A 72 21.35 -0.92 6.12
C SER A 72 21.73 -2.31 5.60
N SER A 73 21.12 -2.74 4.50
CA SER A 73 21.31 -4.06 3.89
C SER A 73 20.75 -5.28 4.64
N ASP A 74 19.99 -5.11 5.72
CA ASP A 74 19.31 -6.22 6.44
C ASP A 74 18.08 -6.83 5.72
N GLY A 75 17.86 -6.49 4.45
CA GLY A 75 16.77 -7.06 3.65
C GLY A 75 15.39 -6.41 3.85
N LYS A 76 15.30 -5.23 4.48
CA LYS A 76 14.05 -4.45 4.64
C LYS A 76 13.37 -4.18 3.29
N THR A 77 14.12 -3.63 2.34
CA THR A 77 13.63 -3.35 0.98
C THR A 77 13.28 -4.63 0.23
N THR A 78 13.99 -5.74 0.48
CA THR A 78 13.64 -7.05 -0.09
C THR A 78 12.28 -7.53 0.43
N ALA A 79 12.04 -7.47 1.74
CA ALA A 79 10.75 -7.82 2.33
C ALA A 79 9.61 -6.94 1.78
N ALA A 80 9.86 -5.64 1.62
CA ALA A 80 8.92 -4.71 0.99
C ALA A 80 8.56 -5.12 -0.45
N LYS A 81 9.55 -5.49 -1.28
CA LYS A 81 9.32 -5.98 -2.64
C LYS A 81 8.55 -7.30 -2.67
N VAL A 82 8.87 -8.22 -1.75
CA VAL A 82 8.14 -9.49 -1.60
C VAL A 82 6.66 -9.23 -1.28
N ALA A 83 6.36 -8.33 -0.33
CA ALA A 83 4.98 -7.97 -0.01
C ALA A 83 4.22 -7.39 -1.23
N LEU A 84 4.84 -6.47 -1.97
CA LEU A 84 4.21 -5.85 -3.13
C LEU A 84 3.98 -6.83 -4.29
N SER A 85 4.88 -7.81 -4.46
CA SER A 85 4.78 -8.83 -5.52
C SER A 85 3.54 -9.73 -5.40
N VAL A 86 2.85 -9.72 -4.25
CA VAL A 86 1.56 -10.40 -4.07
C VAL A 86 0.48 -9.83 -4.99
N TRP A 87 0.51 -8.51 -5.25
CA TRP A 87 -0.57 -7.80 -5.95
C TRP A 87 -0.16 -7.16 -7.27
N GLY A 88 1.15 -7.02 -7.54
CA GLY A 88 1.61 -6.42 -8.79
C GLY A 88 3.11 -6.20 -8.86
N GLU A 89 3.53 -5.33 -9.78
CA GLU A 89 4.93 -5.03 -9.99
C GLU A 89 5.48 -4.17 -8.83
N ALA A 90 6.51 -4.70 -8.16
CA ALA A 90 7.00 -4.18 -6.89
C ALA A 90 7.70 -2.82 -7.01
N GLU A 91 8.52 -2.56 -8.03
CA GLU A 91 9.27 -1.29 -8.14
C GLU A 91 8.35 -0.09 -8.37
N THR A 92 7.33 -0.29 -9.19
CA THR A 92 6.32 0.71 -9.55
C THR A 92 5.38 0.94 -8.38
N LEU A 93 5.00 -0.12 -7.66
CA LEU A 93 4.15 0.00 -6.48
C LEU A 93 4.92 0.54 -5.27
N LYS A 94 6.23 0.35 -5.16
CA LYS A 94 7.00 0.90 -4.03
C LYS A 94 6.99 2.42 -4.04
N MET A 95 7.04 3.01 -2.85
CA MET A 95 7.18 4.46 -2.65
C MET A 95 8.22 4.71 -1.59
N SER A 96 8.94 5.83 -1.68
CA SER A 96 9.81 6.28 -0.58
C SER A 96 9.03 7.18 0.39
N TRP A 97 9.59 7.36 1.58
CA TRP A 97 9.10 8.33 2.57
C TRP A 97 9.32 9.79 2.16
N ARG A 98 9.93 10.06 1.00
CA ARG A 98 10.08 11.40 0.45
C ARG A 98 8.78 11.86 -0.22
N GLY A 99 8.00 12.69 0.47
CA GLY A 99 6.73 13.18 -0.05
C GLY A 99 6.06 14.21 0.84
N THR A 100 4.80 14.51 0.52
CA THR A 100 3.94 15.42 1.28
C THR A 100 2.75 14.68 1.88
N ASP A 101 2.15 15.21 2.95
CA ASP A 101 0.95 14.64 3.58
C ASP A 101 -0.15 14.33 2.54
N LEU A 102 -0.40 15.26 1.60
CA LEU A 102 -1.37 15.07 0.52
C LEU A 102 -0.97 13.95 -0.45
N GLY A 103 0.31 13.87 -0.82
CA GLY A 103 0.82 12.81 -1.68
C GLY A 103 0.63 11.43 -1.06
N PHE A 104 0.88 11.30 0.25
CA PHE A 104 0.64 10.04 0.97
C PHE A 104 -0.85 9.69 1.09
N SER A 105 -1.72 10.67 1.35
CA SER A 105 -3.16 10.43 1.35
C SER A 105 -3.68 9.97 -0.01
N ASN A 106 -3.25 10.60 -1.10
CA ASN A 106 -3.64 10.20 -2.44
C ASN A 106 -3.13 8.80 -2.78
N ALA A 107 -1.88 8.49 -2.39
CA ALA A 107 -1.32 7.17 -2.58
C ALA A 107 -2.07 6.09 -1.79
N ALA A 108 -2.47 6.37 -0.55
CA ALA A 108 -3.28 5.46 0.25
C ALA A 108 -4.66 5.22 -0.39
N LEU A 109 -5.33 6.28 -0.85
CA LEU A 109 -6.60 6.16 -1.57
C LEU A 109 -6.47 5.32 -2.84
N ALA A 110 -5.39 5.50 -3.61
CA ALA A 110 -5.11 4.72 -4.81
C ALA A 110 -4.80 3.24 -4.54
N ARG A 111 -4.57 2.84 -3.28
CA ARG A 111 -4.45 1.42 -2.91
C ARG A 111 -5.78 0.71 -2.81
N ASN A 112 -6.88 1.43 -2.62
CA ASN A 112 -8.22 0.85 -2.50
C ASN A 112 -8.24 -0.34 -1.53
N ASP A 113 -7.95 -0.08 -0.26
CA ASP A 113 -7.79 -1.07 0.82
C ASP A 113 -6.59 -2.04 0.66
N GLY A 114 -5.77 -1.87 -0.36
CA GLY A 114 -4.51 -2.60 -0.53
C GLY A 114 -3.36 -2.08 0.36
N LEU A 115 -2.26 -2.85 0.36
CA LEU A 115 -1.05 -2.50 1.12
C LEU A 115 -0.35 -1.25 0.55
N LEU A 116 -0.07 -0.27 1.42
CA LEU A 116 0.83 0.85 1.14
C LEU A 116 2.21 0.59 1.75
N VAL A 117 3.25 0.57 0.89
CA VAL A 117 4.65 0.41 1.31
C VAL A 117 5.41 1.72 1.14
N LEU A 118 6.05 2.17 2.22
CA LEU A 118 6.91 3.35 2.26
C LEU A 118 8.32 2.94 2.72
N ASP A 119 9.31 3.08 1.84
CA ASP A 119 10.72 2.71 2.04
C ASP A 119 11.59 3.94 2.36
N GLU A 120 12.79 3.73 2.91
CA GLU A 120 13.77 4.80 3.18
C GLU A 120 13.26 5.90 4.14
N ILE A 121 12.73 5.49 5.31
CA ILE A 121 12.15 6.42 6.30
C ILE A 121 13.10 7.54 6.75
N GLY A 122 14.41 7.33 6.65
CA GLY A 122 15.44 8.32 6.98
C GLY A 122 15.46 9.55 6.06
N GLU A 123 14.84 9.49 4.88
CA GLU A 123 14.73 10.65 3.98
C GLU A 123 13.64 11.64 4.37
N ALA A 124 12.76 11.27 5.29
CA ALA A 124 11.64 12.11 5.72
C ALA A 124 11.90 12.82 7.04
N ASN A 125 11.31 14.00 7.19
CA ASN A 125 11.32 14.67 8.48
C ASN A 125 10.40 13.92 9.49
N PRO A 126 10.76 13.87 10.79
CA PRO A 126 9.98 13.15 11.81
C PRO A 126 8.51 13.57 11.93
N ARG A 127 8.22 14.84 11.64
CA ARG A 127 6.85 15.38 11.69
C ARG A 127 5.99 14.82 10.57
N THR A 128 6.52 14.71 9.36
CA THR A 128 5.85 14.09 8.20
C THR A 128 5.63 12.61 8.47
N ILE A 129 6.63 11.89 8.98
CA ILE A 129 6.47 10.48 9.36
C ILE A 129 5.29 10.29 10.33
N SER A 130 5.29 11.06 11.43
CA SER A 130 4.26 10.95 12.47
C SER A 130 2.86 11.28 11.94
N LYS A 131 2.75 12.35 11.14
CA LYS A 131 1.48 12.77 10.55
C LYS A 131 0.95 11.75 9.55
N THR A 132 1.80 11.29 8.63
CA THR A 132 1.44 10.30 7.60
C THR A 132 1.02 8.99 8.24
N ALA A 133 1.79 8.47 9.20
CA ALA A 133 1.43 7.25 9.92
C ALA A 133 0.04 7.39 10.58
N TYR A 134 -0.21 8.50 11.27
CA TYR A 134 -1.50 8.76 11.90
C TYR A 134 -2.64 8.89 10.87
N SER A 135 -2.46 9.62 9.77
CA SER A 135 -3.54 9.85 8.80
C SER A 135 -3.86 8.60 7.98
N VAL A 136 -2.83 7.88 7.53
CA VAL A 136 -2.99 6.67 6.69
C VAL A 136 -3.62 5.55 7.52
N ILE A 137 -3.11 5.27 8.72
CA ILE A 137 -3.67 4.22 9.58
C ILE A 137 -5.12 4.55 9.95
N ASN A 138 -5.44 5.80 10.29
CA ASN A 138 -6.82 6.14 10.63
C ASN A 138 -7.78 6.20 9.42
N GLY A 139 -7.32 5.96 8.19
CA GLY A 139 -8.12 6.13 6.98
C GLY A 139 -8.65 7.56 6.79
N LYS A 140 -8.02 8.55 7.46
CA LYS A 140 -8.49 9.93 7.45
C LYS A 140 -7.84 10.68 6.30
N SER A 141 -8.53 10.71 5.15
CA SER A 141 -8.25 11.74 4.15
C SER A 141 -8.76 13.08 4.67
N LYS A 142 -7.86 14.07 4.80
CA LYS A 142 -8.22 15.48 5.05
C LYS A 142 -9.14 16.08 3.97
N LEU A 143 -9.34 15.35 2.86
CA LEU A 143 -10.10 15.73 1.67
C LEU A 143 -11.58 15.28 1.66
N GLN A 144 -12.22 15.17 2.83
CA GLN A 144 -13.62 15.61 2.93
C GLN A 144 -13.71 17.14 3.10
N GLY A 145 -12.72 17.87 2.60
CA GLY A 145 -12.86 19.29 2.30
C GLY A 145 -13.77 19.45 1.09
N ALA A 146 -15.01 19.86 1.35
CA ALA A 146 -15.94 20.52 0.44
C ALA A 146 -15.63 20.36 -1.07
N LYS A 147 -16.19 19.32 -1.71
CA LYS A 147 -16.31 19.31 -3.17
C LYS A 147 -17.25 20.40 -3.68
N ASP A 148 -18.14 20.89 -2.82
CA ASP A 148 -18.98 22.06 -3.07
C ASP A 148 -18.52 23.18 -2.14
N GLY A 149 -17.85 24.19 -2.69
CA GLY A 149 -17.50 25.40 -1.96
C GLY A 149 -18.74 26.06 -1.36
N GLY A 150 -18.97 25.82 -0.08
CA GLY A 150 -20.01 26.45 0.72
C GLY A 150 -19.55 26.54 2.16
N ASN A 151 -19.38 27.77 2.66
CA ASN A 151 -19.15 27.99 4.09
C ASN A 151 -20.36 27.44 4.86
N ARG A 152 -20.11 26.58 5.85
CA ARG A 152 -21.17 26.18 6.80
C ARG A 152 -21.54 27.39 7.67
N GLN A 153 -22.80 27.82 7.58
CA GLN A 153 -23.54 28.30 8.76
C GLN A 153 -24.12 27.09 9.48
#